data_AF-A0A9E2FT61-F1
#
_entry.id   AF-A0A9E2FT61-F1
#
_cell.length_a   1.000
_cell.length_b   1.000
_cell.length_c   1.000
_cell.angle_alpha   90.00
_cell.angle_beta   90.00
_cell.angle_gamma   90.00
#
_symmetry.space_group_name_H-M   'P 1'
#
loop_
_entity.id
_entity.type
_entity.pdbx_description
1 polymer ?
#
loop_
_entity_poly.entity_id
_entity_poly.type
_entity_poly.pdbx_seq_one_letter_code
_entity_poly.pdbx_strand_id
1 'polypeptide(L)'
;MTAAVPSTLFFDLGDTLIYYQNNQDRLYADCLDTLQILQQRGYRLGLLSNQPPGTTVNQVSARLNSLGLLQFIEPKLVTISTEITGNAGKPAQPIFDLALQKAGHSQASQQSIFVTETASHIAAARSYGWRAVLKCNSGICQPADGECVVGLAGLLDMLPALGDVSNTNLHLAPRPKVVDGLWAVPMDISRITANLTFDAATSTGIGSALVEFKLGRHSGNPIFDLRQTITGLWLDGAEIPVDQATHHDFGGGTGAELRVLERMLAAGTSHQLQINYSLGLPQASMTGSYLPQISWSAGPRLTFNFGFTDLAPGRYLEAWVPANLIFDQFELILTLQVTNTSVAHSLITNGSVISLGANHWQAGFPAAISAFSPLVEVRPADSLTSLSDTVVLPGSGATITIEAWKTLANTANLATQINNLKTFLADNETAIGPYLHGNRFVAFIHLG
;
A
#
# COMPACT_ATOMS: atom_id res chain seq x y z
N MET A 1 20.23 -10.65 -10.60
CA MET A 1 20.26 -9.42 -9.78
C MET A 1 20.01 -9.86 -8.35
N THR A 2 20.89 -9.56 -7.41
CA THR A 2 20.63 -9.80 -5.98
C THR A 2 19.41 -8.98 -5.58
N ALA A 3 18.41 -9.60 -4.93
CA ALA A 3 17.25 -8.88 -4.42
C ALA A 3 17.75 -7.66 -3.65
N ALA A 4 17.27 -6.46 -3.99
CA ALA A 4 17.55 -5.31 -3.14
C ALA A 4 16.97 -5.62 -1.75
N VAL A 5 17.68 -5.24 -0.69
CA VAL A 5 17.23 -5.46 0.68
C VAL A 5 17.10 -4.07 1.29
N PRO A 6 16.08 -3.77 2.10
CA PRO A 6 15.93 -2.44 2.67
C PRO A 6 17.20 -2.02 3.42
N SER A 7 17.54 -0.74 3.36
CA SER A 7 18.66 -0.20 4.12
C SER A 7 18.42 -0.38 5.62
N THR A 8 19.35 -1.07 6.28
CA THR A 8 19.27 -1.42 7.69
C THR A 8 20.42 -0.78 8.46
N LEU A 9 20.10 -0.02 9.49
CA LEU A 9 21.05 0.54 10.45
C LEU A 9 21.09 -0.32 11.69
N PHE A 10 22.27 -0.84 12.01
CA PHE A 10 22.55 -1.50 13.27
C PHE A 10 23.30 -0.55 14.19
N PHE A 11 22.81 -0.42 15.42
CA PHE A 11 23.48 0.34 16.46
C PHE A 11 24.16 -0.60 17.45
N ASP A 12 25.34 -0.20 17.93
CA ASP A 12 25.83 -0.68 19.21
C ASP A 12 24.89 -0.25 20.35
N LEU A 13 24.73 -1.08 21.38
CA LEU A 13 23.93 -0.71 22.55
C LEU A 13 24.69 0.24 23.48
N GLY A 14 26.01 0.06 23.62
CA GLY A 14 26.86 0.71 24.62
C GLY A 14 26.96 2.24 24.44
N ASP A 15 28.17 2.80 24.53
CA ASP A 15 28.40 4.24 24.48
C ASP A 15 27.99 4.88 23.11
N THR A 16 27.37 4.12 22.22
CA THR A 16 26.59 4.62 21.08
C THR A 16 25.21 5.15 21.48
N LEU A 17 24.31 4.32 21.99
CA LEU A 17 22.92 4.69 22.28
C LEU A 17 22.69 5.09 23.74
N ILE A 18 23.46 4.51 24.65
CA ILE A 18 23.37 4.75 26.09
C ILE A 18 24.73 5.16 26.65
N TYR A 19 24.78 5.68 27.86
CA TYR A 19 26.01 5.82 28.62
C TYR A 19 25.75 5.40 30.06
N TYR A 20 26.79 4.99 30.78
CA TYR A 20 26.67 4.56 32.17
C TYR A 20 26.95 5.72 33.12
N GLN A 21 25.97 6.10 33.94
CA GLN A 21 26.12 7.16 34.95
C GLN A 21 25.32 6.81 36.20
N ASN A 22 25.93 6.99 37.38
CA ASN A 22 25.29 6.75 38.68
C ASN A 22 24.69 5.34 38.83
N ASN A 23 25.41 4.32 38.35
CA ASN A 23 24.97 2.92 38.31
C ASN A 23 23.69 2.66 37.51
N GLN A 24 23.39 3.50 36.53
CA GLN A 24 22.25 3.36 35.65
C GLN A 24 22.64 3.63 34.20
N ASP A 25 22.04 2.88 33.29
CA ASP A 25 22.06 3.21 31.88
C ASP A 25 21.20 4.45 31.62
N ARG A 26 21.72 5.38 30.83
CA ARG A 26 20.99 6.55 30.37
C ARG A 26 21.12 6.70 28.88
N LEU A 27 20.05 7.13 28.21
CA LEU A 27 20.11 7.46 26.80
C LEU A 27 20.86 8.77 26.58
N TYR A 28 21.58 8.87 25.46
CA TYR A 28 21.98 10.19 24.95
C TYR A 28 20.74 11.04 24.65
N ALA A 29 20.84 12.34 24.88
CA ALA A 29 19.69 13.25 24.84
C ALA A 29 19.00 13.29 23.47
N ASP A 30 19.74 13.11 22.39
CA ASP A 30 19.28 13.12 21.00
C ASP A 30 18.90 11.73 20.46
N CYS A 31 18.96 10.68 21.29
CA CYS A 31 18.81 9.29 20.85
C CYS A 31 17.43 8.98 20.28
N LEU A 32 16.36 9.20 21.05
CA LEU A 32 15.00 8.80 20.64
C LEU A 32 14.52 9.58 19.42
N ASP A 33 14.76 10.90 19.38
CA ASP A 33 14.39 11.75 18.25
C ASP A 33 15.11 11.34 16.97
N THR A 34 16.41 11.02 17.07
CA THR A 34 17.19 10.54 15.92
C THR A 34 16.65 9.21 15.41
N LEU A 35 16.39 8.23 16.28
CA LEU A 35 15.86 6.93 15.87
C LEU A 35 14.47 7.08 15.24
N GLN A 36 13.61 7.93 15.80
CA GLN A 36 12.31 8.22 15.22
C GLN A 36 12.44 8.81 13.81
N ILE A 37 13.31 9.81 13.62
CA ILE A 37 13.50 10.45 12.31
C ILE A 37 14.12 9.47 11.31
N LEU A 38 15.07 8.62 11.71
CA LEU A 38 15.66 7.60 10.83
C LEU A 38 14.64 6.53 10.42
N GLN A 39 13.82 6.06 11.36
CA GLN A 39 12.71 5.15 11.05
C GLN A 39 11.73 5.82 10.08
N GLN A 40 11.36 7.07 10.36
CA GLN A 40 10.54 7.86 9.46
C GLN A 40 11.19 8.03 8.10
N ARG A 41 12.51 8.18 7.99
CA ARG A 41 13.24 8.29 6.71
C ARG A 41 13.31 7.00 5.91
N GLY A 42 12.78 5.90 6.43
CA GLY A 42 12.65 4.64 5.72
C GLY A 42 13.61 3.54 6.16
N TYR A 43 14.54 3.85 7.07
CA TYR A 43 15.54 2.90 7.53
C TYR A 43 14.94 1.87 8.49
N ARG A 44 15.36 0.62 8.31
CA ARG A 44 15.15 -0.43 9.31
C ARG A 44 16.19 -0.28 10.40
N LEU A 45 15.79 -0.38 11.67
CA LEU A 45 16.70 -0.16 12.79
C LEU A 45 16.88 -1.46 13.57
N GLY A 46 18.12 -1.87 13.76
CA GLY A 46 18.53 -3.09 14.45
C GLY A 46 19.54 -2.80 15.56
N LEU A 47 19.82 -3.82 16.37
CA LEU A 47 20.83 -3.78 17.40
C LEU A 47 21.91 -4.81 17.10
N LEU A 48 23.18 -4.44 17.25
CA LEU A 48 24.31 -5.35 17.15
C LEU A 48 25.21 -5.12 18.36
N SER A 49 25.13 -6.01 19.37
CA SER A 49 25.71 -5.77 20.70
C SER A 49 26.51 -6.94 21.23
N ASN A 50 27.66 -6.66 21.84
CA ASN A 50 28.36 -7.65 22.67
C ASN A 50 27.63 -7.76 24.00
N GLN A 51 27.47 -8.98 24.51
CA GLN A 51 26.77 -9.26 25.77
C GLN A 51 27.54 -10.28 26.62
N PRO A 52 27.40 -10.24 27.96
CA PRO A 52 27.98 -11.25 28.83
C PRO A 52 27.48 -12.67 28.49
N PRO A 53 28.30 -13.71 28.72
CA PRO A 53 27.86 -15.10 28.53
C PRO A 53 26.55 -15.39 29.27
N GLY A 54 25.62 -16.07 28.59
CA GLY A 54 24.30 -16.43 29.13
C GLY A 54 23.21 -15.37 28.97
N THR A 55 23.53 -14.15 28.49
CA THR A 55 22.51 -13.17 28.12
C THR A 55 21.69 -13.63 26.92
N THR A 56 20.37 -13.52 27.00
CA THR A 56 19.42 -13.91 25.95
C THR A 56 18.88 -12.69 25.19
N VAL A 57 18.41 -12.91 23.96
CA VAL A 57 17.72 -11.87 23.17
C VAL A 57 16.52 -11.29 23.93
N ASN A 58 15.76 -12.13 24.65
CA ASN A 58 14.61 -11.66 25.44
C ASN A 58 15.01 -10.69 26.56
N GLN A 59 16.13 -10.96 27.25
CA GLN A 59 16.65 -10.06 28.28
C GLN A 59 17.09 -8.72 27.69
N VAL A 60 17.74 -8.75 26.51
CA VAL A 60 18.15 -7.53 25.80
C VAL A 60 16.93 -6.76 25.32
N SER A 61 15.92 -7.43 24.75
CA SER A 61 14.65 -6.82 24.36
C SER A 61 13.92 -6.19 25.54
N ALA A 62 13.92 -6.84 26.72
CA ALA A 62 13.35 -6.27 27.93
C ALA A 62 14.09 -4.99 28.37
N ARG A 63 15.43 -4.97 28.27
CA ARG A 63 16.25 -3.78 28.52
C ARG A 63 15.96 -2.66 27.52
N LEU A 64 15.88 -2.97 26.22
CA LEU A 64 15.47 -2.02 25.19
C LEU A 64 14.09 -1.44 25.47
N ASN A 65 13.15 -2.26 25.93
CA ASN A 65 11.81 -1.83 26.30
C ASN A 65 11.82 -0.87 27.49
N SER A 66 12.58 -1.18 28.55
CA SER A 66 12.71 -0.27 29.71
C SER A 66 13.36 1.08 29.36
N LEU A 67 14.15 1.12 28.29
CA LEU A 67 14.76 2.33 27.75
C LEU A 67 13.89 3.02 26.69
N GLY A 68 12.72 2.47 26.33
CA GLY A 68 11.86 3.02 25.27
C GLY A 68 12.42 2.87 23.85
N LEU A 69 13.46 2.04 23.65
CA LEU A 69 14.11 1.81 22.35
C LEU A 69 13.37 0.76 21.50
N LEU A 70 12.66 -0.18 22.13
CA LEU A 70 12.06 -1.32 21.42
C LEU A 70 10.95 -0.93 20.43
N GLN A 71 10.39 0.28 20.55
CA GLN A 71 9.44 0.81 19.56
C GLN A 71 10.10 1.20 18.22
N PHE A 72 11.42 1.42 18.23
CA PHE A 72 12.20 1.80 17.05
C PHE A 72 13.04 0.64 16.51
N ILE A 73 13.63 -0.15 17.41
CA ILE A 73 14.46 -1.31 17.06
C ILE A 73 13.57 -2.51 16.76
N GLU A 74 13.70 -3.08 15.56
CA GLU A 74 12.98 -4.29 15.18
C GLU A 74 13.46 -5.48 16.03
N PRO A 75 12.58 -6.19 16.76
CA PRO A 75 12.99 -7.30 17.62
C PRO A 75 13.74 -8.42 16.88
N LYS A 76 13.39 -8.67 15.61
CA LYS A 76 14.06 -9.67 14.76
C LYS A 76 15.47 -9.25 14.33
N LEU A 77 15.79 -7.96 14.42
CA LEU A 77 17.10 -7.39 14.10
C LEU A 77 17.97 -7.19 15.35
N VAL A 78 17.54 -7.65 16.52
CA VAL A 78 18.40 -7.70 17.71
C VAL A 78 19.37 -8.85 17.54
N THR A 79 20.66 -8.51 17.41
CA THR A 79 21.77 -9.44 17.22
C THR A 79 22.76 -9.28 18.35
N ILE A 80 23.03 -10.37 19.08
CA ILE A 80 23.94 -10.33 20.24
C ILE A 80 25.02 -11.42 20.17
N SER A 81 26.18 -11.13 20.76
CA SER A 81 27.35 -12.02 20.69
C SER A 81 27.09 -13.43 21.24
N THR A 82 26.16 -13.56 22.19
CA THR A 82 25.82 -14.85 22.83
C THR A 82 25.06 -15.81 21.91
N GLU A 83 24.53 -15.32 20.78
CA GLU A 83 23.94 -16.17 19.74
C GLU A 83 25.01 -16.89 18.91
N ILE A 84 26.26 -16.45 18.99
CA ILE A 84 27.39 -17.07 18.30
C ILE A 84 28.11 -18.03 19.25
N THR A 85 28.44 -19.23 18.76
CA THR A 85 29.22 -20.22 19.52
C THR A 85 30.52 -19.58 20.04
N GLY A 86 30.78 -19.75 21.35
CA GLY A 86 31.93 -19.14 22.01
C GLY A 86 31.74 -17.67 22.43
N ASN A 87 30.52 -17.13 22.34
CA ASN A 87 30.21 -15.73 22.63
C ASN A 87 31.05 -14.75 21.79
N ALA A 88 31.25 -15.06 20.50
CA ALA A 88 32.08 -14.25 19.62
C ALA A 88 31.36 -12.93 19.28
N GLY A 89 31.78 -11.85 19.92
CA GLY A 89 31.28 -10.50 19.68
C GLY A 89 32.13 -9.71 18.69
N LYS A 90 31.71 -8.46 18.44
CA LYS A 90 32.51 -7.45 17.74
C LYS A 90 33.91 -7.37 18.36
N PRO A 91 34.98 -7.24 17.54
CA PRO A 91 34.97 -7.01 16.10
C PRO A 91 34.93 -8.29 15.21
N ALA A 92 34.66 -9.47 15.76
CA ALA A 92 34.72 -10.72 14.99
C ALA A 92 33.66 -10.77 13.88
N GLN A 93 34.01 -11.23 12.68
CA GLN A 93 33.10 -11.30 11.53
C GLN A 93 31.78 -12.06 11.79
N PRO A 94 31.74 -13.19 12.52
CA PRO A 94 30.52 -13.98 12.65
C PRO A 94 29.29 -13.25 13.22
N ILE A 95 29.46 -12.26 14.11
CA ILE A 95 28.31 -11.48 14.61
C ILE A 95 27.75 -10.54 13.53
N PHE A 96 28.60 -10.03 12.63
CA PHE A 96 28.17 -9.22 11.50
C PHE A 96 27.44 -10.08 10.47
N ASP A 97 27.94 -11.28 10.18
CA ASP A 97 27.28 -12.21 9.25
C ASP A 97 25.88 -12.59 9.75
N LEU A 98 25.72 -12.84 11.07
CA LEU A 98 24.40 -13.08 11.68
C LEU A 98 23.47 -11.87 11.55
N ALA A 99 23.99 -10.65 11.71
CA ALA A 99 23.20 -9.43 11.54
C ALA A 99 22.73 -9.25 10.08
N LEU A 100 23.59 -9.51 9.09
CA LEU A 100 23.20 -9.52 7.68
C LEU A 100 22.10 -10.54 7.42
N GLN A 101 22.30 -11.77 7.89
CA GLN A 101 21.33 -12.87 7.74
C GLN A 101 19.97 -12.47 8.33
N LYS A 102 19.92 -11.95 9.56
CA LYS A 102 18.68 -11.49 10.20
C LYS A 102 17.99 -10.35 9.45
N ALA A 103 18.78 -9.46 8.84
CA ALA A 103 18.25 -8.37 8.02
C ALA A 103 17.89 -8.79 6.58
N GLY A 104 18.22 -10.02 6.16
CA GLY A 104 17.97 -10.55 4.82
C GLY A 104 19.01 -10.14 3.78
N HIS A 105 20.12 -9.53 4.19
CA HIS A 105 21.22 -9.16 3.30
C HIS A 105 22.06 -10.40 2.97
N SER A 106 22.24 -10.69 1.68
CA SER A 106 23.10 -11.80 1.23
C SER A 106 24.60 -11.52 1.41
N GLN A 107 24.97 -10.24 1.45
CA GLN A 107 26.33 -9.75 1.69
C GLN A 107 26.27 -8.30 2.20
N ALA A 108 27.34 -7.83 2.82
CA ALA A 108 27.46 -6.44 3.24
C ALA A 108 27.49 -5.50 2.02
N SER A 109 26.93 -4.30 2.19
CA SER A 109 26.91 -3.25 1.17
C SER A 109 26.72 -1.87 1.80
N GLN A 110 26.50 -0.86 0.96
CA GLN A 110 26.10 0.48 1.39
C GLN A 110 24.73 0.51 2.11
N GLN A 111 23.92 -0.54 1.96
CA GLN A 111 22.60 -0.68 2.60
C GLN A 111 22.69 -1.33 3.99
N SER A 112 23.82 -1.97 4.34
CA SER A 112 24.07 -2.51 5.68
C SER A 112 24.98 -1.53 6.43
N ILE A 113 24.37 -0.73 7.32
CA ILE A 113 25.03 0.38 8.01
C ILE A 113 25.26 0.01 9.47
N PHE A 114 26.48 0.14 9.97
CA PHE A 114 26.79 -0.08 11.38
C PHE A 114 27.28 1.20 12.07
N VAL A 115 26.66 1.55 13.19
CA VAL A 115 26.99 2.73 13.99
C VAL A 115 27.54 2.27 15.34
N THR A 116 28.76 2.69 15.66
CA THR A 116 29.41 2.40 16.94
C THR A 116 30.37 3.51 17.34
N GLU A 117 30.64 3.62 18.62
CA GLU A 117 31.66 4.48 19.21
C GLU A 117 33.09 3.92 19.11
N THR A 118 33.24 2.64 18.77
CA THR A 118 34.53 1.94 18.86
C THR A 118 35.24 1.88 17.50
N ALA A 119 36.38 2.56 17.37
CA ALA A 119 37.13 2.65 16.11
C ALA A 119 37.59 1.29 15.55
N SER A 120 37.98 0.33 16.40
CA SER A 120 38.38 -1.01 15.95
C SER A 120 37.20 -1.80 15.38
N HIS A 121 35.99 -1.60 15.91
CA HIS A 121 34.77 -2.18 15.34
C HIS A 121 34.43 -1.57 13.98
N ILE A 122 34.62 -0.25 13.80
CA ILE A 122 34.46 0.45 12.52
C ILE A 122 35.42 -0.12 11.47
N ALA A 123 36.70 -0.25 11.80
CA ALA A 123 37.71 -0.79 10.89
C ALA A 123 37.36 -2.22 10.45
N ALA A 124 36.95 -3.07 11.40
CA ALA A 124 36.52 -4.43 11.11
C ALA A 124 35.28 -4.47 10.21
N ALA A 125 34.21 -3.73 10.56
CA ALA A 125 32.98 -3.69 9.76
C ALA A 125 33.26 -3.26 8.30
N ARG A 126 34.08 -2.22 8.11
CA ARG A 126 34.51 -1.77 6.76
C ARG A 126 35.30 -2.83 6.01
N SER A 127 36.17 -3.58 6.70
CA SER A 127 36.91 -4.70 6.09
C SER A 127 36.01 -5.85 5.63
N TYR A 128 34.81 -5.98 6.22
CA TYR A 128 33.77 -6.94 5.81
C TYR A 128 32.81 -6.37 4.75
N GLY A 129 33.03 -5.14 4.27
CA GLY A 129 32.22 -4.49 3.23
C GLY A 129 31.01 -3.68 3.74
N TRP A 130 30.86 -3.51 5.05
CA TRP A 130 29.80 -2.67 5.62
C TRP A 130 30.11 -1.19 5.45
N ARG A 131 29.08 -0.37 5.25
CA ARG A 131 29.16 1.05 5.57
C ARG A 131 29.16 1.20 7.10
N ALA A 132 30.13 1.94 7.65
CA ALA A 132 30.25 2.08 9.10
C ALA A 132 30.53 3.53 9.50
N VAL A 133 29.78 4.01 10.49
CA VAL A 133 29.82 5.39 10.99
C VAL A 133 30.30 5.40 12.43
N LEU A 134 31.40 6.13 12.69
CA LEU A 134 31.91 6.31 14.04
C LEU A 134 31.06 7.35 14.79
N LYS A 135 30.53 7.00 15.97
CA LYS A 135 29.96 7.98 16.90
C LYS A 135 31.03 8.40 17.91
N CYS A 136 31.69 9.52 17.67
CA CYS A 136 32.78 10.02 18.48
C CYS A 136 32.25 10.65 19.79
N ASN A 137 32.43 9.94 20.91
CA ASN A 137 32.01 10.43 22.24
C ASN A 137 32.98 11.43 22.87
N SER A 138 34.19 11.57 22.33
CA SER A 138 35.22 12.46 22.87
C SER A 138 35.99 13.14 21.74
N GLY A 139 35.94 14.47 21.71
CA GLY A 139 36.65 15.27 20.71
C GLY A 139 35.83 15.52 19.45
N ILE A 140 36.51 15.91 18.38
CA ILE A 140 35.92 16.17 17.06
C ILE A 140 36.31 15.06 16.10
N CYS A 141 35.42 14.75 15.16
CA CYS A 141 35.70 13.81 14.07
C CYS A 141 36.95 14.22 13.29
N GLN A 142 37.85 13.28 13.10
CA GLN A 142 39.08 13.46 12.31
C GLN A 142 38.89 12.92 10.89
N PRO A 143 39.63 13.45 9.90
CA PRO A 143 39.58 12.91 8.54
C PRO A 143 39.86 11.40 8.45
N ALA A 144 40.73 10.88 9.33
CA ALA A 144 41.08 9.46 9.38
C ALA A 144 39.92 8.55 9.87
N ASP A 145 38.92 9.11 10.54
CA ASP A 145 37.75 8.36 11.04
C ASP A 145 36.79 8.00 9.89
N GLY A 146 36.88 8.68 8.74
CA GLY A 146 35.95 8.54 7.63
C GLY A 146 34.58 9.11 7.99
N GLU A 147 33.51 8.36 7.77
CA GLU A 147 32.17 8.76 8.23
C GLU A 147 32.12 8.78 9.76
N CYS A 148 31.86 9.95 10.34
CA CYS A 148 31.89 10.18 11.78
C CYS A 148 30.88 11.26 12.20
N VAL A 149 30.28 11.09 13.38
CA VAL A 149 29.42 12.07 14.06
C VAL A 149 29.85 12.26 15.51
N VAL A 150 29.63 13.45 16.05
CA VAL A 150 29.85 13.74 17.49
C VAL A 150 28.62 13.39 18.34
N GLY A 151 27.43 13.39 17.74
CA GLY A 151 26.16 13.01 18.36
C GLY A 151 25.28 12.23 17.39
N LEU A 152 24.26 11.55 17.89
CA LEU A 152 23.36 10.75 17.05
C LEU A 152 22.61 11.63 16.04
N ALA A 153 22.26 12.86 16.40
CA ALA A 153 21.62 13.82 15.50
C ALA A 153 22.44 14.10 14.23
N GLY A 154 23.77 13.99 14.28
CA GLY A 154 24.63 14.14 13.09
C GLY A 154 24.39 13.06 12.03
N LEU A 155 23.80 11.91 12.40
CA LEU A 155 23.37 10.89 11.45
C LEU A 155 22.29 11.43 10.51
N LEU A 156 21.50 12.42 10.95
CA LEU A 156 20.45 13.03 10.16
C LEU A 156 21.00 13.90 9.02
N ASP A 157 22.24 14.35 9.10
CA ASP A 157 22.89 15.05 7.97
C ASP A 157 23.47 14.05 6.96
N MET A 158 23.87 12.87 7.42
CA MET A 158 24.52 11.85 6.58
C MET A 158 23.57 10.82 5.96
N LEU A 159 22.40 10.61 6.56
CA LEU A 159 21.45 9.55 6.19
C LEU A 159 20.12 10.18 5.76
N PRO A 160 20.01 10.65 4.50
CA PRO A 160 18.80 11.31 4.01
C PRO A 160 17.60 10.34 3.99
N ALA A 161 16.40 10.89 3.77
CA ALA A 161 15.23 10.07 3.48
C ALA A 161 15.48 9.20 2.24
N LEU A 162 15.08 7.92 2.31
CA LEU A 162 15.29 6.97 1.22
C LEU A 162 14.32 7.21 0.05
N GLY A 163 13.21 7.91 0.29
CA GLY A 163 12.25 8.29 -0.75
C GLY A 163 11.43 9.49 -0.31
N ASP A 164 11.01 10.30 -1.28
CA ASP A 164 10.09 11.40 -1.06
C ASP A 164 8.63 10.92 -1.10
N VAL A 165 7.85 11.31 -0.09
CA VAL A 165 6.42 11.01 0.05
C VAL A 165 5.56 12.27 0.05
N SER A 166 6.13 13.42 -0.30
CA SER A 166 5.35 14.62 -0.54
C SER A 166 4.29 14.34 -1.61
N ASN A 167 3.06 14.83 -1.39
CA ASN A 167 1.91 14.63 -2.28
C ASN A 167 1.52 13.16 -2.51
N THR A 168 1.73 12.30 -1.51
CA THR A 168 1.29 10.89 -1.50
C THR A 168 0.37 10.61 -0.31
N ASN A 169 -0.37 9.51 -0.36
CA ASN A 169 -1.20 9.04 0.75
C ASN A 169 -0.51 8.01 1.65
N LEU A 170 0.80 7.80 1.45
CA LEU A 170 1.59 6.79 2.17
C LEU A 170 1.70 7.05 3.68
N HIS A 171 1.37 8.24 4.15
CA HIS A 171 1.27 8.55 5.58
C HIS A 171 0.06 7.87 6.25
N LEU A 172 -0.95 7.46 5.48
CA LEU A 172 -2.12 6.68 5.92
C LEU A 172 -1.94 5.17 5.69
N ALA A 173 -0.89 4.78 4.96
CA ALA A 173 -0.66 3.39 4.60
C ALA A 173 -0.24 2.53 5.81
N PRO A 174 -0.57 1.22 5.81
CA PRO A 174 -0.01 0.28 6.76
C PRO A 174 1.53 0.27 6.71
N ARG A 175 2.17 -0.08 7.83
CA ARG A 175 3.63 -0.22 7.84
C ARG A 175 4.07 -1.42 6.98
N PRO A 176 5.23 -1.34 6.31
CA PRO A 176 5.85 -2.50 5.69
C PRO A 176 6.01 -3.68 6.64
N LYS A 177 5.96 -4.90 6.09
CA LYS A 177 6.05 -6.14 6.87
C LYS A 177 6.63 -7.27 6.03
N VAL A 178 7.34 -8.19 6.68
CA VAL A 178 7.72 -9.47 6.06
C VAL A 178 6.50 -10.39 5.96
N VAL A 179 6.16 -10.85 4.76
CA VAL A 179 5.14 -11.87 4.49
C VAL A 179 5.73 -12.88 3.52
N ASP A 180 5.70 -14.17 3.87
CA ASP A 180 6.28 -15.26 3.07
C ASP A 180 7.74 -15.03 2.62
N GLY A 181 8.51 -14.32 3.44
CA GLY A 181 9.91 -13.96 3.14
C GLY A 181 10.07 -12.71 2.26
N LEU A 182 8.99 -12.12 1.77
CA LEU A 182 8.97 -10.89 0.98
C LEU A 182 8.86 -9.67 1.90
N TRP A 183 9.60 -8.60 1.61
CA TRP A 183 9.45 -7.33 2.32
C TRP A 183 8.36 -6.49 1.65
N ALA A 184 7.12 -6.77 2.02
CA ALA A 184 5.95 -6.16 1.43
C ALA A 184 5.82 -4.69 1.85
N VAL A 185 5.74 -3.78 0.87
CA VAL A 185 5.64 -2.32 1.07
C VAL A 185 4.40 -1.77 0.36
N PRO A 186 3.67 -0.82 0.99
CA PRO A 186 2.62 -0.10 0.29
C PRO A 186 3.19 0.69 -0.89
N MET A 187 2.42 0.76 -1.97
CA MET A 187 2.62 1.72 -3.05
C MET A 187 1.63 2.88 -2.93
N ASP A 188 1.93 3.99 -3.60
CA ASP A 188 1.03 5.11 -3.84
C ASP A 188 0.61 5.06 -5.30
N ILE A 189 -0.63 4.72 -5.59
CA ILE A 189 -1.15 4.71 -6.95
C ILE A 189 -1.51 6.14 -7.31
N SER A 190 -1.02 6.62 -8.44
CA SER A 190 -1.35 7.94 -8.98
C SER A 190 -2.51 7.87 -9.97
N ARG A 191 -2.50 6.85 -10.83
CA ARG A 191 -3.52 6.63 -11.86
C ARG A 191 -3.69 5.15 -12.17
N ILE A 192 -4.93 4.79 -12.47
CA ILE A 192 -5.31 3.50 -13.06
C ILE A 192 -6.03 3.77 -14.37
N THR A 193 -5.52 3.21 -15.47
CA THR A 193 -6.22 3.18 -16.77
C THR A 193 -6.62 1.74 -17.06
N ALA A 194 -7.92 1.46 -17.06
CA ALA A 194 -8.45 0.11 -17.21
C ALA A 194 -9.43 -0.01 -18.37
N ASN A 195 -9.41 -1.16 -19.05
CA ASN A 195 -10.34 -1.52 -20.11
C ASN A 195 -10.99 -2.86 -19.75
N LEU A 196 -12.32 -2.88 -19.64
CA LEU A 196 -13.12 -4.07 -19.41
C LEU A 196 -13.98 -4.32 -20.66
N THR A 197 -13.75 -5.44 -21.33
CA THR A 197 -14.49 -5.84 -22.54
C THR A 197 -15.27 -7.11 -22.27
N PHE A 198 -16.55 -7.09 -22.60
CA PHE A 198 -17.48 -8.21 -22.44
C PHE A 198 -17.96 -8.68 -23.81
N ASP A 199 -17.67 -9.93 -24.16
CA ASP A 199 -18.07 -10.53 -25.42
C ASP A 199 -19.39 -11.29 -25.25
N ALA A 200 -20.43 -10.77 -25.90
CA ALA A 200 -21.77 -11.32 -25.80
C ALA A 200 -21.96 -12.63 -26.60
N ALA A 201 -21.12 -12.90 -27.59
CA ALA A 201 -21.18 -14.15 -28.36
C ALA A 201 -20.63 -15.34 -27.55
N THR A 202 -19.59 -15.11 -26.75
CA THR A 202 -18.97 -16.14 -25.90
C THR A 202 -19.40 -16.05 -24.43
N SER A 203 -20.11 -14.99 -24.04
CA SER A 203 -20.48 -14.71 -22.64
C SER A 203 -19.26 -14.63 -21.71
N THR A 204 -18.14 -14.12 -22.21
CA THR A 204 -16.88 -13.96 -21.46
C THR A 204 -16.50 -12.50 -21.32
N GLY A 205 -15.56 -12.20 -20.42
CA GLY A 205 -14.97 -10.88 -20.34
C GLY A 205 -13.45 -10.92 -20.16
N ILE A 206 -12.79 -9.87 -20.58
CA ILE A 206 -11.35 -9.64 -20.41
C ILE A 206 -11.11 -8.25 -19.85
N GLY A 207 -10.09 -8.15 -19.00
CA GLY A 207 -9.61 -6.91 -18.42
C GLY A 207 -8.16 -6.65 -18.79
N SER A 208 -7.83 -5.38 -18.99
CA SER A 208 -6.46 -4.90 -19.10
C SER A 208 -6.35 -3.60 -18.33
N ALA A 209 -5.31 -3.45 -17.50
CA ALA A 209 -5.09 -2.26 -16.70
C ALA A 209 -3.63 -1.84 -16.72
N LEU A 210 -3.40 -0.53 -16.72
CA LEU A 210 -2.11 0.11 -16.45
C LEU A 210 -2.22 0.86 -15.12
N VAL A 211 -1.38 0.49 -14.16
CA VAL A 211 -1.27 1.11 -12.84
C VAL A 211 0.01 1.94 -12.81
N GLU A 212 -0.12 3.25 -12.64
CA GLU A 212 1.00 4.18 -12.46
C GLU A 212 1.17 4.44 -10.96
N PHE A 213 2.32 4.07 -10.39
CA PHE A 213 2.51 4.14 -8.94
C PHE A 213 3.91 4.61 -8.55
N LYS A 214 4.04 5.04 -7.30
CA LYS A 214 5.30 5.44 -6.67
C LYS A 214 5.57 4.64 -5.40
N LEU A 215 6.82 4.30 -5.17
CA LEU A 215 7.29 3.73 -3.91
C LEU A 215 7.63 4.83 -2.91
N GLY A 216 7.25 4.58 -1.66
CA GLY A 216 7.50 5.49 -0.56
C GLY A 216 8.94 5.49 -0.07
N ARG A 217 9.07 5.68 1.24
CA ARG A 217 10.37 5.71 1.93
C ARG A 217 11.04 4.34 2.04
N HIS A 218 10.36 3.27 1.66
CA HIS A 218 10.87 1.92 1.80
C HIS A 218 11.01 1.28 0.44
N SER A 219 12.22 0.80 0.14
CA SER A 219 12.41 -0.18 -0.92
C SER A 219 11.69 -1.47 -0.50
N GLY A 220 11.11 -2.19 -1.44
CA GLY A 220 10.33 -3.38 -1.12
C GLY A 220 9.60 -4.02 -2.28
N ASN A 221 8.82 -5.03 -1.95
CA ASN A 221 7.86 -5.71 -2.81
C ASN A 221 6.50 -4.98 -2.76
N PRO A 222 6.07 -4.31 -3.83
CA PRO A 222 4.86 -3.49 -3.81
C PRO A 222 3.58 -4.31 -3.54
N ILE A 223 2.69 -3.79 -2.69
CA ILE A 223 1.39 -4.39 -2.36
C ILE A 223 0.28 -3.72 -3.17
N PHE A 224 -0.51 -4.52 -3.89
CA PHE A 224 -1.78 -4.13 -4.51
C PHE A 224 -2.78 -5.28 -4.37
N ASP A 225 -3.96 -5.16 -4.95
CA ASP A 225 -4.89 -6.27 -5.06
C ASP A 225 -5.62 -6.30 -6.40
N LEU A 226 -6.01 -7.51 -6.80
CA LEU A 226 -6.87 -7.80 -7.95
C LEU A 226 -7.49 -9.20 -7.76
N ARG A 227 -8.81 -9.29 -7.65
CA ARG A 227 -9.55 -10.54 -7.43
C ARG A 227 -9.96 -11.24 -8.72
N GLN A 228 -9.19 -11.06 -9.78
CA GLN A 228 -9.38 -11.70 -11.07
C GLN A 228 -8.16 -12.59 -11.40
N THR A 229 -8.32 -13.51 -12.35
CA THR A 229 -7.20 -14.37 -12.77
C THR A 229 -6.30 -13.62 -13.73
N ILE A 230 -5.07 -13.32 -13.30
CA ILE A 230 -4.04 -12.66 -14.11
C ILE A 230 -3.58 -13.60 -15.22
N THR A 231 -3.58 -13.10 -16.45
CA THR A 231 -3.15 -13.82 -17.66
C THR A 231 -1.90 -13.22 -18.31
N GLY A 232 -1.49 -12.01 -17.91
CA GLY A 232 -0.24 -11.39 -18.32
C GLY A 232 0.15 -10.25 -17.39
N LEU A 233 1.47 -10.03 -17.22
CA LEU A 233 2.00 -9.07 -16.25
C LEU A 233 3.29 -8.44 -16.79
N TRP A 234 3.38 -7.11 -16.75
CA TRP A 234 4.58 -6.36 -17.15
C TRP A 234 4.88 -5.26 -16.14
N LEU A 235 6.15 -5.11 -15.78
CA LEU A 235 6.65 -4.02 -14.96
C LEU A 235 7.60 -3.18 -15.80
N ASP A 236 7.30 -1.89 -15.94
CA ASP A 236 8.08 -0.93 -16.75
C ASP A 236 8.34 -1.42 -18.18
N GLY A 237 7.32 -2.07 -18.77
CA GLY A 237 7.36 -2.66 -20.11
C GLY A 237 8.06 -4.02 -20.20
N ALA A 238 8.71 -4.50 -19.15
CA ALA A 238 9.32 -5.83 -19.10
C ALA A 238 8.33 -6.88 -18.61
N GLU A 239 8.14 -7.96 -19.38
CA GLU A 239 7.28 -9.08 -19.00
C GLU A 239 7.83 -9.78 -17.76
N ILE A 240 6.93 -10.14 -16.84
CA ILE A 240 7.25 -10.90 -15.64
C ILE A 240 6.26 -12.07 -15.46
N PRO A 241 6.71 -13.21 -14.91
CA PRO A 241 5.82 -14.33 -14.59
C PRO A 241 4.61 -13.92 -13.74
N VAL A 242 3.43 -14.44 -14.09
CA VAL A 242 2.16 -14.10 -13.40
C VAL A 242 2.10 -14.64 -11.96
N ASP A 243 2.88 -15.68 -11.65
CA ASP A 243 3.01 -16.25 -10.31
C ASP A 243 3.79 -15.34 -9.35
N GLN A 244 4.40 -14.26 -9.85
CA GLN A 244 5.08 -13.24 -9.05
C GLN A 244 4.17 -12.10 -8.62
N ALA A 245 2.85 -12.27 -8.75
CA ALA A 245 1.86 -11.39 -8.17
C ALA A 245 0.78 -12.21 -7.46
N THR A 246 1.16 -13.24 -6.71
CA THR A 246 0.23 -14.11 -5.99
C THR A 246 -0.32 -13.42 -4.74
N HIS A 247 -1.44 -13.95 -4.22
CA HIS A 247 -2.01 -13.50 -2.96
C HIS A 247 -1.22 -14.05 -1.77
N HIS A 248 -0.95 -13.19 -0.79
CA HIS A 248 -0.27 -13.52 0.46
C HIS A 248 -1.12 -13.13 1.67
N ASP A 249 -1.12 -13.98 2.71
CA ASP A 249 -1.89 -13.72 3.93
C ASP A 249 -1.11 -12.82 4.90
N PHE A 250 -1.66 -11.63 5.16
CA PHE A 250 -1.10 -10.67 6.11
C PHE A 250 -1.49 -10.96 7.57
N GLY A 251 -2.28 -12.00 7.80
CA GLY A 251 -2.86 -12.44 9.07
C GLY A 251 -4.39 -12.33 9.13
N GLY A 252 -5.04 -12.06 7.99
CA GLY A 252 -6.50 -11.93 7.88
C GLY A 252 -7.22 -13.24 7.53
N GLY A 253 -6.46 -14.25 7.09
CA GLY A 253 -7.01 -15.54 6.65
C GLY A 253 -7.60 -15.51 5.25
N THR A 254 -8.30 -16.59 4.90
CA THR A 254 -8.80 -16.83 3.54
C THR A 254 -9.76 -15.75 3.06
N GLY A 255 -9.49 -15.20 1.87
CA GLY A 255 -10.23 -14.12 1.23
C GLY A 255 -9.76 -12.72 1.62
N ALA A 256 -8.89 -12.58 2.64
CA ALA A 256 -8.32 -11.32 3.09
C ALA A 256 -6.85 -11.12 2.68
N GLU A 257 -6.31 -12.06 1.90
CA GLU A 257 -4.95 -11.97 1.35
C GLU A 257 -4.85 -10.80 0.36
N LEU A 258 -3.65 -10.25 0.18
CA LEU A 258 -3.37 -9.19 -0.81
C LEU A 258 -2.30 -9.65 -1.77
N ARG A 259 -2.24 -9.08 -2.98
CA ARG A 259 -1.17 -9.39 -3.91
C ARG A 259 0.11 -8.66 -3.56
N VAL A 260 1.21 -9.39 -3.59
CA VAL A 260 2.55 -8.82 -3.46
C VAL A 260 3.25 -9.02 -4.80
N LEU A 261 3.70 -7.92 -5.39
CA LEU A 261 4.55 -8.01 -6.56
C LEU A 261 5.94 -8.47 -6.10
N GLU A 262 6.36 -9.68 -6.50
CA GLU A 262 7.65 -10.29 -6.17
C GLU A 262 8.81 -9.66 -6.98
N ARG A 263 8.83 -8.33 -6.97
CA ARG A 263 9.90 -7.47 -7.46
C ARG A 263 10.28 -6.50 -6.38
N MET A 264 11.55 -6.54 -6.00
CA MET A 264 12.09 -5.54 -5.12
C MET A 264 12.34 -4.25 -5.91
N LEU A 265 11.62 -3.20 -5.55
CA LEU A 265 11.77 -1.86 -6.12
C LEU A 265 12.45 -0.94 -5.12
N ALA A 266 13.15 0.08 -5.63
CA ALA A 266 13.82 1.05 -4.78
C ALA A 266 12.81 2.02 -4.14
N ALA A 267 13.16 2.57 -2.99
CA ALA A 267 12.42 3.68 -2.39
C ALA A 267 12.41 4.90 -3.33
N GLY A 268 11.31 5.65 -3.32
CA GLY A 268 11.19 6.92 -4.05
C GLY A 268 11.05 6.81 -5.57
N THR A 269 11.08 5.61 -6.16
CA THR A 269 10.97 5.42 -7.61
C THR A 269 9.52 5.31 -8.07
N SER A 270 9.28 5.70 -9.32
CA SER A 270 7.99 5.59 -10.00
C SER A 270 8.02 4.48 -11.04
N HIS A 271 6.89 3.80 -11.20
CA HIS A 271 6.78 2.59 -11.98
C HIS A 271 5.43 2.47 -12.69
N GLN A 272 5.39 1.61 -13.70
CA GLN A 272 4.19 1.23 -14.43
C GLN A 272 3.98 -0.29 -14.34
N LEU A 273 2.84 -0.72 -13.82
CA LEU A 273 2.43 -2.12 -13.79
C LEU A 273 1.27 -2.33 -14.76
N GLN A 274 1.53 -3.07 -15.83
CA GLN A 274 0.50 -3.48 -16.78
C GLN A 274 0.03 -4.90 -16.45
N ILE A 275 -1.28 -5.09 -16.38
CA ILE A 275 -1.91 -6.36 -16.00
C ILE A 275 -3.01 -6.71 -17.00
N ASN A 276 -2.95 -7.92 -17.55
CA ASN A 276 -4.05 -8.52 -18.31
C ASN A 276 -4.68 -9.64 -17.46
N TYR A 277 -6.00 -9.79 -17.54
CA TYR A 277 -6.73 -10.76 -16.74
C TYR A 277 -8.05 -11.18 -17.38
N SER A 278 -8.55 -12.36 -17.03
CA SER A 278 -9.91 -12.79 -17.40
C SER A 278 -10.92 -12.23 -16.40
N LEU A 279 -12.07 -11.76 -16.88
CA LEU A 279 -13.18 -11.33 -16.03
C LEU A 279 -14.12 -12.50 -15.74
N GLY A 280 -14.33 -12.75 -14.45
CA GLY A 280 -15.33 -13.67 -13.93
C GLY A 280 -15.87 -13.17 -12.60
N LEU A 281 -16.55 -14.05 -11.86
CA LEU A 281 -16.86 -13.76 -10.46
C LEU A 281 -15.54 -13.52 -9.71
N PRO A 282 -15.44 -12.42 -8.92
CA PRO A 282 -14.21 -12.11 -8.23
C PRO A 282 -13.85 -13.20 -7.21
N GLN A 283 -12.56 -13.44 -7.04
CA GLN A 283 -11.94 -14.29 -6.01
C GLN A 283 -12.04 -13.61 -4.63
N ALA A 284 -13.25 -13.30 -4.20
CA ALA A 284 -13.55 -12.55 -2.98
C ALA A 284 -14.71 -13.21 -2.22
N SER A 285 -14.98 -12.73 -1.00
CA SER A 285 -16.15 -13.17 -0.26
C SER A 285 -17.44 -12.89 -1.04
N MET A 286 -18.36 -13.85 -1.09
CA MET A 286 -19.68 -13.70 -1.71
C MET A 286 -20.81 -13.50 -0.69
N THR A 287 -20.49 -12.91 0.47
CA THR A 287 -21.46 -12.49 1.49
C THR A 287 -22.00 -11.08 1.22
N GLY A 288 -23.09 -10.73 1.91
CA GLY A 288 -23.77 -9.43 1.79
C GLY A 288 -25.05 -9.48 0.94
N SER A 289 -25.83 -8.41 1.00
CA SER A 289 -27.11 -8.29 0.29
C SER A 289 -26.97 -7.84 -1.16
N TYR A 290 -25.85 -7.17 -1.50
CA TYR A 290 -25.56 -6.70 -2.85
C TYR A 290 -24.24 -7.30 -3.32
N LEU A 291 -24.33 -8.35 -4.15
CA LEU A 291 -23.19 -9.14 -4.61
C LEU A 291 -22.63 -8.59 -5.93
N PRO A 292 -21.32 -8.75 -6.20
CA PRO A 292 -20.75 -8.45 -7.49
C PRO A 292 -21.37 -9.38 -8.52
N GLN A 293 -21.66 -8.88 -9.71
CA GLN A 293 -22.28 -9.70 -10.75
C GLN A 293 -21.59 -9.53 -12.09
N ILE A 294 -21.46 -10.67 -12.78
CA ILE A 294 -21.26 -10.77 -14.23
C ILE A 294 -22.18 -11.90 -14.70
N SER A 295 -23.29 -11.56 -15.34
CA SER A 295 -24.28 -12.55 -15.78
C SER A 295 -24.88 -12.19 -17.13
N TRP A 296 -25.28 -13.24 -17.85
CA TRP A 296 -25.81 -13.12 -19.20
C TRP A 296 -27.20 -13.75 -19.27
N SER A 297 -28.13 -13.10 -19.96
CA SER A 297 -29.43 -13.68 -20.34
C SER A 297 -29.66 -13.61 -21.85
N ALA A 298 -30.71 -14.27 -22.34
CA ALA A 298 -30.96 -14.45 -23.78
C ALA A 298 -31.06 -13.11 -24.55
N GLY A 299 -30.59 -13.12 -25.81
CA GLY A 299 -30.51 -11.91 -26.64
C GLY A 299 -29.22 -11.11 -26.40
N PRO A 300 -28.09 -11.80 -26.26
CA PRO A 300 -27.21 -11.71 -25.08
C PRO A 300 -27.21 -10.37 -24.34
N ARG A 301 -27.65 -10.43 -23.08
CA ARG A 301 -27.92 -9.32 -22.17
C ARG A 301 -27.02 -9.40 -20.94
N LEU A 302 -26.04 -8.50 -20.85
CA LEU A 302 -25.09 -8.41 -19.74
C LEU A 302 -25.72 -7.67 -18.56
N THR A 303 -25.69 -8.29 -17.38
CA THR A 303 -25.75 -7.59 -16.10
C THR A 303 -24.38 -7.63 -15.45
N PHE A 304 -23.78 -6.46 -15.25
CA PHE A 304 -22.51 -6.27 -14.60
C PHE A 304 -22.63 -5.22 -13.50
N ASN A 305 -22.11 -5.51 -12.30
CA ASN A 305 -22.01 -4.53 -11.24
C ASN A 305 -20.82 -4.77 -10.33
N PHE A 306 -20.37 -3.69 -9.70
CA PHE A 306 -19.26 -3.75 -8.76
C PHE A 306 -19.61 -4.43 -7.44
N GLY A 307 -20.82 -4.21 -6.93
CA GLY A 307 -21.34 -4.92 -5.75
C GLY A 307 -20.49 -4.71 -4.50
N PHE A 308 -20.04 -3.47 -4.24
CA PHE A 308 -19.12 -3.21 -3.14
C PHE A 308 -19.73 -3.48 -1.76
N THR A 309 -18.89 -3.88 -0.80
CA THR A 309 -19.25 -3.95 0.62
C THR A 309 -18.02 -3.80 1.50
N ASP A 310 -18.17 -3.11 2.63
CA ASP A 310 -17.18 -2.98 3.70
C ASP A 310 -17.26 -4.10 4.74
N LEU A 311 -18.28 -4.96 4.64
CA LEU A 311 -18.51 -6.08 5.55
C LEU A 311 -17.71 -7.32 5.19
N ALA A 312 -17.01 -7.33 4.06
CA ALA A 312 -16.28 -8.49 3.57
C ALA A 312 -15.01 -8.08 2.80
N PRO A 313 -13.91 -8.85 2.92
CA PRO A 313 -12.65 -8.52 2.26
C PRO A 313 -12.69 -8.76 0.75
N GLY A 314 -11.85 -8.03 0.01
CA GLY A 314 -11.69 -8.15 -1.45
C GLY A 314 -12.90 -7.65 -2.25
N ARG A 315 -13.73 -6.79 -1.64
CA ARG A 315 -15.04 -6.38 -2.16
C ARG A 315 -15.13 -4.88 -2.47
N TYR A 316 -14.01 -4.21 -2.68
CA TYR A 316 -14.00 -2.89 -3.31
C TYR A 316 -13.50 -2.99 -4.77
N LEU A 317 -12.88 -1.93 -5.31
CA LEU A 317 -12.46 -1.85 -6.70
C LEU A 317 -11.57 -3.03 -7.15
N GLU A 318 -10.76 -3.58 -6.25
CA GLU A 318 -9.91 -4.75 -6.48
C GLU A 318 -10.68 -5.97 -7.01
N ALA A 319 -12.00 -6.03 -6.81
CA ALA A 319 -12.84 -7.07 -7.38
C ALA A 319 -12.78 -7.10 -8.92
N TRP A 320 -12.51 -5.97 -9.58
CA TRP A 320 -12.69 -5.81 -11.03
C TRP A 320 -11.52 -5.14 -11.74
N VAL A 321 -10.77 -4.29 -11.04
CA VAL A 321 -9.62 -3.53 -11.56
C VAL A 321 -8.53 -3.58 -10.49
N PRO A 322 -7.23 -3.64 -10.84
CA PRO A 322 -6.18 -3.56 -9.83
C PRO A 322 -6.36 -2.31 -8.99
N ALA A 323 -6.25 -2.42 -7.67
CA ALA A 323 -6.43 -1.30 -6.77
C ALA A 323 -5.57 -1.45 -5.52
N ASN A 324 -5.38 -0.34 -4.82
CA ASN A 324 -4.82 -0.35 -3.48
C ASN A 324 -5.93 -0.46 -2.43
N LEU A 325 -5.55 -0.55 -1.17
CA LEU A 325 -6.49 -0.42 -0.05
C LEU A 325 -7.04 1.01 0.05
N ILE A 326 -8.11 1.19 0.83
CA ILE A 326 -8.84 2.46 0.98
C ILE A 326 -8.04 3.64 1.55
N PHE A 327 -6.80 3.42 2.02
CA PHE A 327 -5.93 4.52 2.45
C PHE A 327 -5.48 5.39 1.27
N ASP A 328 -5.47 4.83 0.06
CA ASP A 328 -4.92 5.46 -1.13
C ASP A 328 -5.98 6.25 -1.89
N GLN A 329 -5.52 7.25 -2.65
CA GLN A 329 -6.35 8.05 -3.55
C GLN A 329 -5.68 8.18 -4.91
N PHE A 330 -6.43 7.92 -5.98
CA PHE A 330 -5.89 7.84 -7.34
C PHE A 330 -6.91 8.27 -8.39
N GLU A 331 -6.42 8.65 -9.58
CA GLU A 331 -7.29 8.84 -10.74
C GLU A 331 -7.67 7.47 -11.33
N LEU A 332 -8.93 7.29 -11.73
CA LEU A 332 -9.37 6.10 -12.47
C LEU A 332 -9.98 6.51 -13.81
N ILE A 333 -9.43 5.96 -14.89
CA ILE A 333 -10.00 6.03 -16.23
C ILE A 333 -10.42 4.60 -16.60
N LEU A 334 -11.73 4.37 -16.68
CA LEU A 334 -12.32 3.06 -16.91
C LEU A 334 -13.08 3.02 -18.24
N THR A 335 -12.54 2.31 -19.22
CA THR A 335 -13.24 2.00 -20.47
C THR A 335 -14.05 0.70 -20.30
N LEU A 336 -15.32 0.73 -20.70
CA LEU A 336 -16.25 -0.40 -20.62
C LEU A 336 -16.85 -0.63 -22.00
N GLN A 337 -16.82 -1.88 -22.48
CA GLN A 337 -17.39 -2.23 -23.78
C GLN A 337 -18.15 -3.57 -23.73
N VAL A 338 -19.35 -3.61 -24.33
CA VAL A 338 -20.06 -4.87 -24.62
C VAL A 338 -20.08 -5.07 -26.13
N THR A 339 -19.42 -6.11 -26.62
CA THR A 339 -19.30 -6.42 -28.04
C THR A 339 -20.24 -7.54 -28.46
N ASN A 340 -20.42 -7.73 -29.77
CA ASN A 340 -21.16 -8.86 -30.35
C ASN A 340 -22.63 -8.98 -29.89
N THR A 341 -23.27 -7.85 -29.58
CA THR A 341 -24.71 -7.76 -29.29
C THR A 341 -25.31 -6.51 -29.92
N SER A 342 -26.55 -6.61 -30.38
CA SER A 342 -27.35 -5.47 -30.83
C SER A 342 -28.28 -4.94 -29.74
N VAL A 343 -28.38 -5.61 -28.59
CA VAL A 343 -29.13 -5.08 -27.45
C VAL A 343 -28.37 -3.90 -26.90
N ALA A 344 -29.06 -2.77 -26.74
CA ALA A 344 -28.50 -1.59 -26.12
C ALA A 344 -28.35 -1.81 -24.61
N HIS A 345 -27.22 -1.38 -24.05
CA HIS A 345 -26.97 -1.35 -22.62
C HIS A 345 -26.80 0.09 -22.15
N SER A 346 -26.98 0.31 -20.86
CA SER A 346 -26.73 1.58 -20.18
C SER A 346 -25.61 1.39 -19.16
N LEU A 347 -24.72 2.37 -19.09
CA LEU A 347 -23.75 2.54 -18.01
C LEU A 347 -24.35 3.47 -16.94
N ILE A 348 -24.43 3.01 -15.70
CA ILE A 348 -24.84 3.81 -14.54
C ILE A 348 -23.61 4.00 -13.67
N THR A 349 -23.19 5.24 -13.48
CA THR A 349 -22.00 5.56 -12.70
C THR A 349 -22.03 6.97 -12.14
N ASN A 350 -21.36 7.17 -11.00
CA ASN A 350 -21.08 8.50 -10.44
C ASN A 350 -19.86 9.18 -11.10
N GLY A 351 -19.13 8.50 -11.99
CA GLY A 351 -18.05 9.09 -12.79
C GLY A 351 -18.56 10.02 -13.90
N SER A 352 -17.63 10.77 -14.49
CA SER A 352 -17.87 11.51 -15.75
C SER A 352 -17.88 10.51 -16.91
N VAL A 353 -18.85 10.58 -17.82
CA VAL A 353 -19.01 9.58 -18.89
C VAL A 353 -18.81 10.21 -20.25
N ILE A 354 -17.98 9.57 -21.07
CA ILE A 354 -17.83 9.84 -22.50
C ILE A 354 -18.37 8.64 -23.27
N SER A 355 -19.33 8.86 -24.18
CA SER A 355 -19.79 7.83 -25.10
C SER A 355 -18.77 7.67 -26.23
N LEU A 356 -18.24 6.46 -26.39
CA LEU A 356 -17.27 6.11 -27.43
C LEU A 356 -17.93 5.33 -28.59
N GLY A 357 -19.20 4.96 -28.44
CA GLY A 357 -19.97 4.24 -29.43
C GLY A 357 -21.13 3.46 -28.82
N ALA A 358 -21.79 2.64 -29.64
CA ALA A 358 -22.82 1.71 -29.15
C ALA A 358 -22.19 0.73 -28.16
N ASN A 359 -22.77 0.65 -26.96
CA ASN A 359 -22.29 -0.20 -25.86
C ASN A 359 -20.81 0.01 -25.49
N HIS A 360 -20.29 1.23 -25.66
CA HIS A 360 -18.88 1.55 -25.44
C HIS A 360 -18.76 2.93 -24.78
N TRP A 361 -18.18 2.95 -23.58
CA TRP A 361 -18.05 4.16 -22.76
C TRP A 361 -16.67 4.24 -22.12
N GLN A 362 -16.28 5.47 -21.78
CA GLN A 362 -15.22 5.75 -20.83
C GLN A 362 -15.80 6.50 -19.64
N ALA A 363 -15.53 6.01 -18.44
CA ALA A 363 -15.84 6.64 -17.17
C ALA A 363 -14.58 7.20 -16.52
N GLY A 364 -14.57 8.48 -16.18
CA GLY A 364 -13.50 9.15 -15.45
C GLY A 364 -13.85 9.42 -14.00
N PHE A 365 -12.93 9.12 -13.09
CA PHE A 365 -13.02 9.42 -11.68
C PHE A 365 -11.79 10.23 -11.23
N PRO A 366 -11.98 11.32 -10.47
CA PRO A 366 -10.90 12.26 -10.14
C PRO A 366 -9.89 11.66 -9.15
N ALA A 367 -8.70 12.24 -9.07
CA ALA A 367 -7.60 11.76 -8.22
C ALA A 367 -7.90 11.68 -6.71
N ALA A 368 -9.01 12.25 -6.24
CA ALA A 368 -9.42 12.20 -4.83
C ALA A 368 -10.26 10.95 -4.49
N ILE A 369 -10.53 10.06 -5.45
CA ILE A 369 -11.27 8.82 -5.17
C ILE A 369 -10.39 7.76 -4.53
N SER A 370 -10.99 6.88 -3.74
CA SER A 370 -10.37 5.64 -3.24
C SER A 370 -11.03 4.40 -3.87
N ALA A 371 -10.51 3.22 -3.56
CA ALA A 371 -11.04 1.93 -4.03
C ALA A 371 -12.54 1.70 -3.75
N PHE A 372 -13.14 2.39 -2.78
CA PHE A 372 -14.57 2.25 -2.44
C PHE A 372 -15.47 3.34 -3.05
N SER A 373 -14.93 4.24 -3.88
CA SER A 373 -15.68 5.37 -4.42
C SER A 373 -16.48 5.09 -5.71
N PRO A 374 -16.01 4.25 -6.66
CA PRO A 374 -16.73 4.04 -7.91
C PRO A 374 -18.05 3.29 -7.74
N LEU A 375 -19.15 3.88 -8.24
CA LEU A 375 -20.38 3.19 -8.57
C LEU A 375 -20.33 2.83 -10.06
N VAL A 376 -20.46 1.55 -10.41
CA VAL A 376 -20.54 1.09 -11.79
C VAL A 376 -21.56 -0.04 -11.92
N GLU A 377 -22.56 0.18 -12.78
CA GLU A 377 -23.47 -0.84 -13.30
C GLU A 377 -23.45 -0.79 -14.83
N VAL A 378 -23.48 -1.96 -15.48
CA VAL A 378 -23.84 -2.09 -16.90
C VAL A 378 -25.01 -3.06 -17.01
N ARG A 379 -26.12 -2.59 -17.58
CA ARG A 379 -27.37 -3.37 -17.68
C ARG A 379 -28.03 -3.14 -19.04
N PRO A 380 -28.87 -4.07 -19.56
CA PRO A 380 -29.63 -3.84 -20.77
C PRO A 380 -30.55 -2.63 -20.59
N ALA A 381 -30.54 -1.69 -21.53
CA ALA A 381 -31.22 -0.40 -21.39
C ALA A 381 -32.74 -0.57 -21.23
N ASP A 382 -33.32 -1.57 -21.88
CA ASP A 382 -34.74 -1.94 -21.80
C ASP A 382 -35.12 -2.70 -20.51
N SER A 383 -34.17 -2.97 -19.62
CA SER A 383 -34.41 -3.54 -18.28
C SER A 383 -34.45 -2.48 -17.17
N LEU A 384 -34.29 -1.21 -17.54
CA LEU A 384 -34.10 -0.10 -16.62
C LEU A 384 -35.24 0.91 -16.73
N THR A 385 -35.42 1.64 -15.63
CA THR A 385 -36.10 2.92 -15.64
C THR A 385 -35.31 3.90 -14.79
N SER A 386 -35.33 5.17 -15.18
CA SER A 386 -34.64 6.24 -14.49
C SER A 386 -35.50 7.47 -14.35
N LEU A 387 -35.15 8.30 -13.38
CA LEU A 387 -35.72 9.61 -13.15
C LEU A 387 -34.58 10.55 -12.75
N SER A 388 -34.70 11.81 -13.14
CA SER A 388 -33.76 12.86 -12.73
C SER A 388 -34.50 14.08 -12.22
N ASP A 389 -33.90 14.75 -11.25
CA ASP A 389 -34.42 15.98 -10.65
C ASP A 389 -33.24 16.75 -10.03
N THR A 390 -33.47 17.97 -9.55
CA THR A 390 -32.45 18.83 -8.96
C THR A 390 -32.79 19.25 -7.54
N VAL A 391 -31.77 19.52 -6.72
CA VAL A 391 -31.89 20.16 -5.40
C VAL A 391 -30.86 21.28 -5.28
N VAL A 392 -31.26 22.39 -4.66
CA VAL A 392 -30.34 23.45 -4.25
C VAL A 392 -29.98 23.21 -2.80
N LEU A 393 -28.70 23.03 -2.50
CA LEU A 393 -28.26 22.74 -1.14
C LEU A 393 -28.25 24.03 -0.29
N PRO A 394 -28.73 23.96 0.97
CA PRO A 394 -29.06 25.15 1.77
C PRO A 394 -27.86 25.96 2.26
N GLY A 395 -26.70 25.33 2.48
CA GLY A 395 -25.48 25.95 2.98
C GLY A 395 -24.62 26.53 1.86
N SER A 396 -24.38 25.77 0.79
CA SER A 396 -23.51 26.21 -0.32
C SER A 396 -24.25 26.95 -1.44
N GLY A 397 -25.56 26.77 -1.56
CA GLY A 397 -26.33 27.20 -2.72
C GLY A 397 -26.05 26.38 -3.99
N ALA A 398 -25.27 25.30 -3.90
CA ALA A 398 -24.94 24.46 -5.04
C ALA A 398 -26.20 23.74 -5.56
N THR A 399 -26.37 23.71 -6.89
CA THR A 399 -27.43 22.92 -7.53
C THR A 399 -26.89 21.55 -7.90
N ILE A 400 -27.46 20.49 -7.31
CA ILE A 400 -27.10 19.09 -7.56
C ILE A 400 -28.16 18.43 -8.41
N THR A 401 -27.75 17.82 -9.52
CA THR A 401 -28.59 16.94 -10.33
C THR A 401 -28.56 15.54 -9.75
N ILE A 402 -29.71 15.02 -9.35
CA ILE A 402 -29.89 13.67 -8.84
C ILE A 402 -30.39 12.80 -9.98
N GLU A 403 -29.75 11.66 -10.17
CA GLU A 403 -30.10 10.65 -11.17
C GLU A 403 -30.36 9.32 -10.47
N ALA A 404 -31.61 8.87 -10.44
CA ALA A 404 -32.02 7.65 -9.77
C ALA A 404 -32.43 6.58 -10.79
N TRP A 405 -31.85 5.40 -10.64
CA TRP A 405 -32.07 4.24 -11.51
C TRP A 405 -32.65 3.09 -10.72
N LYS A 406 -33.45 2.24 -11.38
CA LYS A 406 -33.84 0.93 -10.88
C LYS A 406 -34.06 -0.05 -12.03
N THR A 407 -34.12 -1.34 -11.72
CA THR A 407 -34.63 -2.33 -12.68
C THR A 407 -36.15 -2.24 -12.81
N LEU A 408 -36.70 -2.68 -13.95
CA LEU A 408 -38.15 -2.77 -14.14
C LEU A 408 -38.83 -3.69 -13.11
N ALA A 409 -38.13 -4.70 -12.62
CA ALA A 409 -38.63 -5.62 -11.59
C ALA A 409 -38.69 -4.98 -10.19
N ASN A 410 -37.94 -3.91 -9.93
CA ASN A 410 -37.96 -3.24 -8.64
C ASN A 410 -39.22 -2.37 -8.51
N THR A 411 -39.98 -2.56 -7.43
CA THR A 411 -41.25 -1.86 -7.15
C THR A 411 -41.09 -0.45 -6.58
N ALA A 412 -39.87 -0.02 -6.21
CA ALA A 412 -39.60 1.30 -5.66
C ALA A 412 -40.17 2.44 -6.54
N ASN A 413 -40.76 3.45 -5.91
CA ASN A 413 -41.19 4.66 -6.59
C ASN A 413 -40.01 5.64 -6.71
N LEU A 414 -39.51 5.86 -7.93
CA LEU A 414 -38.35 6.73 -8.16
C LEU A 414 -38.58 8.19 -7.73
N ALA A 415 -39.80 8.72 -7.83
CA ALA A 415 -40.09 10.08 -7.38
C ALA A 415 -39.99 10.20 -5.86
N THR A 416 -40.50 9.20 -5.13
CA THR A 416 -40.33 9.11 -3.67
C THR A 416 -38.84 9.01 -3.30
N GLN A 417 -38.08 8.14 -3.98
CA GLN A 417 -36.66 7.97 -3.69
C GLN A 417 -35.85 9.23 -3.98
N ILE A 418 -36.12 9.93 -5.08
CA ILE A 418 -35.49 11.22 -5.37
C ILE A 418 -35.79 12.23 -4.26
N ASN A 419 -37.05 12.37 -3.83
CA ASN A 419 -37.38 13.30 -2.75
C ASN A 419 -36.65 12.97 -1.45
N ASN A 420 -36.50 11.68 -1.11
CA ASN A 420 -35.70 11.26 0.04
C ASN A 420 -34.21 11.65 -0.13
N LEU A 421 -33.64 11.43 -1.31
CA LEU A 421 -32.25 11.82 -1.61
C LEU A 421 -32.03 13.34 -1.51
N LYS A 422 -33.01 14.15 -1.96
CA LYS A 422 -32.96 15.62 -1.80
C LYS A 422 -32.86 16.01 -0.33
N THR A 423 -33.71 15.43 0.50
CA THR A 423 -33.69 15.64 1.96
C THR A 423 -32.35 15.22 2.55
N PHE A 424 -31.86 14.02 2.23
CA PHE A 424 -30.57 13.55 2.76
C PHE A 424 -29.39 14.42 2.35
N LEU A 425 -29.34 14.92 1.11
CA LEU A 425 -28.27 15.81 0.66
C LEU A 425 -28.31 17.16 1.39
N ALA A 426 -29.50 17.74 1.58
CA ALA A 426 -29.66 19.01 2.30
C ALA A 426 -29.34 18.87 3.80
N ASP A 427 -29.78 17.77 4.43
CA ASP A 427 -29.51 17.47 5.83
C ASP A 427 -28.01 17.22 6.06
N ASN A 428 -27.37 16.44 5.18
CA ASN A 428 -25.93 16.22 5.25
C ASN A 428 -25.17 17.53 5.10
N GLU A 429 -25.54 18.40 4.16
CA GLU A 429 -24.83 19.68 4.02
C GLU A 429 -24.92 20.53 5.29
N THR A 430 -26.10 20.55 5.91
CA THR A 430 -26.33 21.28 7.16
C THR A 430 -25.55 20.69 8.33
N ALA A 431 -25.42 19.36 8.39
CA ALA A 431 -24.83 18.66 9.53
C ALA A 431 -23.31 18.52 9.46
N ILE A 432 -22.76 18.22 8.28
CA ILE A 432 -21.35 17.81 8.12
C ILE A 432 -20.56 18.69 7.13
N GLY A 433 -21.23 19.60 6.41
CA GLY A 433 -20.58 20.56 5.52
C GLY A 433 -20.83 20.31 4.03
N PRO A 434 -20.24 21.15 3.15
CA PRO A 434 -20.61 21.24 1.73
C PRO A 434 -20.42 19.93 0.97
N TYR A 435 -21.28 19.71 -0.04
CA TYR A 435 -21.13 18.62 -0.99
C TYR A 435 -19.97 18.88 -1.95
N LEU A 436 -18.87 18.11 -1.83
CA LEU A 436 -17.63 18.34 -2.58
C LEU A 436 -17.50 17.52 -3.88
N HIS A 437 -18.50 16.69 -4.21
CA HIS A 437 -18.41 15.74 -5.33
C HIS A 437 -18.94 16.30 -6.66
N GLY A 438 -18.95 17.62 -6.82
CA GLY A 438 -19.42 18.30 -8.02
C GLY A 438 -20.93 18.56 -8.01
N ASN A 439 -21.56 18.52 -9.17
CA ASN A 439 -22.98 18.89 -9.36
C ASN A 439 -23.89 17.71 -9.71
N ARG A 440 -23.43 16.46 -9.50
CA ARG A 440 -24.17 15.24 -9.84
C ARG A 440 -24.15 14.25 -8.68
N PHE A 441 -25.30 13.62 -8.41
CA PHE A 441 -25.46 12.52 -7.48
C PHE A 441 -26.19 11.38 -8.18
N VAL A 442 -25.61 10.18 -8.23
CA VAL A 442 -26.19 9.03 -8.93
C VAL A 442 -26.52 7.93 -7.93
N ALA A 443 -27.74 7.38 -8.01
CA ALA A 443 -28.21 6.32 -7.15
C ALA A 443 -28.78 5.16 -7.97
N PHE A 444 -28.37 3.93 -7.63
CA PHE A 444 -29.02 2.71 -8.11
C PHE A 444 -29.83 2.07 -6.98
N ILE A 445 -31.15 2.03 -7.15
CA ILE A 445 -32.08 1.50 -6.17
C ILE A 445 -32.22 0.00 -6.39
N HIS A 446 -31.49 -0.78 -5.59
CA HIS A 446 -31.44 -2.25 -5.71
C HIS A 446 -32.49 -2.99 -4.86
N LEU A 447 -32.96 -2.37 -3.78
CA LEU A 447 -34.05 -2.84 -2.93
C LEU A 447 -35.15 -1.77 -2.91
N GLY A 448 -36.42 -2.19 -2.82
CA GLY A 448 -37.58 -1.31 -2.98
C GLY A 448 -38.79 -1.74 -2.18
#